data_AF-A0A7X5ZFC0-F1
#
_entry.id   AF-A0A7X5ZFC0-F1
#
_cell.length_a   1.000
_cell.length_b   1.000
_cell.length_c   1.000
_cell.angle_alpha   90.00
_cell.angle_beta   90.00
_cell.angle_gamma   90.00
#
_symmetry.space_group_name_H-M   'P 1'
#
loop_
_entity.id
_entity.type
_entity.pdbx_description
1 polymer ?
#
loop_
_entity_poly.entity_id
_entity_poly.type
_entity_poly.pdbx_seq_one_letter_code
_entity_poly.pdbx_strand_id
1 'polypeptide(L)' 'MVVIRYLGVTEVAERTGLTVNTVKSYSKIPGRMPQPDVMIGRVKGWLPETIDRWIERRGQRPGAHQNDD' A
#
# COMPACT_ATOMS: atom_id res chain seq x y z
N MET A 1 -23.23 12.07 -0.07
CA MET A 1 -21.89 12.66 -0.28
C MET A 1 -20.88 11.53 -0.05
N VAL A 2 -20.15 11.10 -1.08
CA VAL A 2 -19.20 9.98 -0.96
C VAL A 2 -17.82 10.56 -0.61
N VAL A 3 -17.26 10.16 0.53
CA VAL A 3 -15.93 10.60 0.96
C VAL A 3 -14.90 9.62 0.40
N ILE A 4 -14.02 10.10 -0.49
CA ILE A 4 -12.90 9.31 -1.00
C ILE A 4 -11.75 9.44 -0.01
N ARG A 5 -11.39 8.33 0.65
CA ARG A 5 -10.22 8.26 1.52
C ARG A 5 -9.04 7.68 0.75
N TYR A 6 -7.91 8.35 0.81
CA TYR A 6 -6.65 7.87 0.26
C TYR A 6 -5.81 7.29 1.39
N LEU A 7 -5.23 6.12 1.15
CA LEU A 7 -4.29 5.46 2.03
C LEU A 7 -2.91 6.08 1.86
N GLY A 8 -2.33 6.57 2.95
CA GLY A 8 -0.92 6.96 3.00
C GLY A 8 0.00 5.74 3.09
N VAL A 9 1.32 5.98 3.03
CA VAL A 9 2.34 4.92 3.14
C VAL A 9 2.16 4.06 4.40
N THR A 10 1.80 4.68 5.53
CA THR A 10 1.56 4.00 6.81
C THR A 10 0.34 3.08 6.74
N GLU A 11 -0.78 3.59 6.23
CA GLU A 11 -2.04 2.85 6.14
C GLU A 11 -1.93 1.68 5.14
N VAL A 12 -1.15 1.86 4.07
CA VAL A 12 -0.79 0.76 3.17
C VAL A 12 0.07 -0.28 3.89
N ALA A 13 1.00 0.15 4.75
CA ALA A 13 1.83 -0.76 5.52
C ALA A 13 0.99 -1.65 6.45
N GLU A 14 0.09 -1.04 7.22
CA GLU A 14 -0.86 -1.74 8.10
C GLU A 14 -1.73 -2.72 7.32
N ARG A 15 -2.33 -2.27 6.21
CA ARG A 15 -3.22 -3.12 5.38
C ARG A 15 -2.49 -4.29 4.71
N THR A 16 -1.20 -4.14 4.47
CA THR A 16 -0.39 -5.17 3.78
C THR A 16 0.39 -6.05 4.75
N GLY A 17 0.33 -5.77 6.06
CA GLY A 17 1.16 -6.41 7.08
C GLY A 17 2.67 -6.14 6.88
N LEU A 18 3.02 -5.08 6.15
CA LEU A 18 4.41 -4.70 5.91
C LEU A 18 4.83 -3.58 6.86
N THR A 19 6.13 -3.43 7.08
CA THR A 19 6.63 -2.23 7.76
C THR A 19 6.53 -1.00 6.85
N VAL A 20 6.29 0.18 7.44
CA VAL A 20 6.25 1.47 6.72
C VAL A 20 7.52 1.68 5.90
N ASN A 21 8.67 1.25 6.42
CA ASN A 21 9.96 1.38 5.73
C ASN A 21 10.05 0.46 4.48
N THR A 22 9.51 -0.76 4.56
CA THR A 22 9.36 -1.65 3.40
C THR A 22 8.46 -1.02 2.34
N VAL A 23 7.30 -0.48 2.72
CA VAL A 23 6.39 0.18 1.76
C VAL A 23 7.04 1.41 1.14
N LYS A 24 7.74 2.23 1.93
CA LYS A 24 8.50 3.38 1.44
C LYS A 24 9.59 2.96 0.45
N SER A 25 10.25 1.84 0.69
CA SER A 25 11.25 1.27 -0.21
C SER A 25 10.61 0.72 -1.49
N TYR A 26 9.49 0.01 -1.38
CA TYR A 26 8.74 -0.49 -2.53
C TYR A 26 8.18 0.63 -3.41
N SER A 27 7.76 1.74 -2.80
CA SER A 27 7.33 2.95 -3.51
C SER A 27 8.46 3.60 -4.34
N LYS A 28 9.73 3.28 -4.05
CA LYS A 28 10.88 3.71 -4.84
C LYS A 28 11.26 2.70 -5.93
N ILE A 29 10.82 1.45 -5.81
CA ILE A 29 11.17 0.39 -6.76
C ILE A 29 10.07 0.31 -7.84
N PRO A 30 10.36 0.70 -9.09
CA PRO A 30 9.38 0.59 -10.17
C PRO A 30 8.95 -0.87 -10.36
N GLY A 31 7.64 -1.11 -10.38
CA GLY A 31 7.04 -2.45 -10.57
C GLY A 31 6.77 -3.24 -9.29
N ARG A 32 7.25 -2.80 -8.12
CA ARG A 32 6.91 -3.44 -6.82
C ARG A 32 5.60 -2.93 -6.24
N MET A 33 5.29 -1.65 -6.44
CA MET A 33 4.11 -0.98 -5.90
C MET A 33 3.30 -0.33 -7.03
N PRO A 34 1.97 -0.25 -6.93
CA PRO A 34 1.17 0.52 -7.87
C PRO A 34 1.58 2.00 -7.86
N GLN A 35 1.31 2.67 -8.98
CA GLN A 35 1.49 4.11 -9.06
C GLN A 35 0.58 4.80 -8.03
N PRO A 36 1.05 5.87 -7.37
CA PRO A 36 0.23 6.62 -6.44
C PRO A 36 -0.90 7.33 -7.19
N ASP A 37 -2.13 7.12 -6.75
CA ASP A 37 -3.32 7.79 -7.30
C ASP A 37 -3.32 9.29 -6.98
N VAL A 38 -2.69 9.68 -5.86
CA VAL A 38 -2.55 11.08 -5.47
C VAL A 38 -1.13 11.36 -4.95
N MET A 39 -0.59 12.53 -5.28
CA MET A 39 0.67 13.01 -4.72
C MET A 39 0.44 14.34 -4.01
N ILE A 40 0.62 14.34 -2.69
CA ILE A 40 0.48 15.51 -1.83
C ILE A 40 1.88 15.96 -1.42
N GLY A 41 2.48 16.83 -2.23
CA GLY A 41 3.87 17.27 -2.04
C GLY A 41 4.86 16.10 -2.16
N ARG A 42 5.40 15.65 -1.02
CA ARG A 42 6.29 14.46 -0.94
C ARG A 42 5.57 13.18 -0.51
N VAL A 43 4.31 13.31 -0.07
CA VAL A 43 3.49 12.18 0.37
C VAL A 43 2.80 11.59 -0.84
N LYS A 44 2.92 10.27 -0.98
CA LYS A 44 2.20 9.48 -1.98
C LYS A 44 0.99 8.85 -1.31
N GLY A 45 -0.17 9.01 -1.93
CA GLY A 45 -1.42 8.40 -1.51
C GLY A 45 -1.92 7.44 -2.58
N TRP A 46 -2.54 6.36 -2.13
CA TRP A 46 -3.16 5.35 -2.98
C TRP A 46 -4.63 5.22 -2.63
N LEU A 47 -5.44 4.87 -3.61
CA LEU A 47 -6.81 4.48 -3.33
C LEU A 47 -6.83 3.12 -2.61
N PRO A 48 -7.80 2.91 -1.71
CA PRO A 48 -8.02 1.61 -1.11
C PRO A 48 -8.22 0.54 -2.17
N GLU A 49 -8.94 0.84 -3.26
CA GLU A 49 -9.14 -0.08 -4.38
C GLU A 49 -7.84 -0.43 -5.12
N THR A 50 -6.94 0.53 -5.31
CA THR A 50 -5.63 0.31 -5.96
C THR A 50 -4.76 -0.62 -5.13
N ILE A 51 -4.78 -0.42 -3.80
CA ILE A 51 -4.03 -1.26 -2.86
C ILE A 51 -4.68 -2.63 -2.73
N ASP A 52 -6.01 -2.73 -2.67
CA ASP A 52 -6.72 -4.00 -2.61
C ASP A 52 -6.39 -4.86 -3.83
N ARG A 53 -6.53 -4.31 -5.04
CA ARG A 53 -6.15 -5.01 -6.29
C ARG A 53 -4.68 -5.43 -6.31
N TRP A 54 -3.80 -4.62 -5.73
CA TRP A 54 -2.38 -4.97 -5.62
C TRP A 54 -2.14 -6.09 -4.60
N ILE A 55 -2.81 -6.04 -3.44
CA ILE A 55 -2.79 -7.09 -2.42
C ILE A 55 -3.35 -8.37 -2.99
N GLU A 56 -4.49 -8.35 -3.69
CA GLU A 56 -5.09 -9.54 -4.32
C GLU A 56 -4.12 -10.18 -5.33
N ARG A 57 -3.48 -9.36 -6.18
CA ARG A 57 -2.45 -9.83 -7.12
C ARG A 57 -1.20 -10.39 -6.42
N ARG A 58 -0.88 -9.87 -5.23
CA ARG A 58 0.30 -10.27 -4.44
C ARG A 58 0.02 -11.48 -3.53
N GLY A 59 -1.17 -11.55 -2.95
CA GLY A 59 -1.67 -12.53 -1.99
C GLY A 59 -2.02 -13.88 -2.62
N GLN A 60 -2.06 -13.95 -3.95
CA GLN A 60 -1.90 -15.21 -4.68
C GLN A 60 -0.53 -15.88 -4.43
N ARG A 61 0.40 -15.22 -3.72
CA ARG A 61 1.58 -15.89 -3.14
C ARG A 61 1.30 -16.27 -1.68
N PRO A 62 1.31 -17.57 -1.33
CA PRO A 62 1.08 -18.00 0.04
C PRO A 62 2.28 -17.58 0.91
N GLY A 63 2.05 -16.86 2.00
CA GLY A 63 3.07 -16.77 3.06
C GLY A 63 3.25 -15.45 3.83
N ALA A 64 2.27 -14.56 3.94
CA ALA A 64 2.39 -13.45 4.90
C ALA A 64 1.70 -13.82 6.22
N HIS A 65 2.47 -14.44 7.11
CA HIS A 65 2.10 -14.76 8.47
C HIS A 65 1.98 -13.47 9.30
N GLN A 66 0.81 -13.34 9.92
CA GLN A 66 0.46 -12.51 11.06
C GLN A 66 1.63 -12.34 12.05
N ASN A 67 2.02 -11.10 12.34
CA ASN A 67 2.77 -10.75 13.54
C ASN A 67 2.19 -9.43 14.07
N ASP A 68 1.34 -9.59 15.06
CA ASP A 68 0.77 -8.58 15.95
C ASP A 68 1.57 -8.74 17.26
N ASP A 69 2.37 -7.74 17.63
CA ASP A 69 2.92 -7.51 18.99
C ASP A 69 3.12 -5.99 19.19
#